data_AF-A0AAW0I886-F1
#
_entry.id   AF-A0AAW0I886-F1
#
_cell.length_a   1.000
_cell.length_b   1.000
_cell.length_c   1.000
_cell.angle_alpha   90.00
_cell.angle_beta   90.00
_cell.angle_gamma   90.00
#
_symmetry.space_group_name_H-M   'P 1'
#
loop_
_entity.id
_entity.type
_entity.pdbx_description
1 polymer ?
#
loop_
_entity_poly.entity_id
_entity_poly.type
_entity_poly.pdbx_seq_one_letter_code
_entity_poly.pdbx_strand_id
1 'polypeptide(L)'
;MFVKHCKVEVYLTELKLCENGNMNNVVTRRFSKADTIDTIEKEIRKIFNIPDEKETRLWNKYMSNTFEPLNKPDSTIQDAGLYQGQV
;
A
#
# COMPACT_ATOMS: atom_id res chain seq x y z
N MET A 1 1.15 -14.28 22.99
CA MET A 1 2.00 -13.07 22.99
C MET A 1 2.93 -13.19 21.79
N PHE A 2 2.73 -12.39 20.73
CA PHE A 2 3.64 -12.39 19.58
C PHE A 2 4.87 -11.55 19.93
N VAL A 3 6.05 -12.18 19.97
CA VAL A 3 7.30 -11.50 20.25
C VAL A 3 7.73 -10.73 18.99
N LYS A 4 7.95 -9.42 19.11
CA LYS A 4 8.51 -8.63 18.02
C LYS A 4 10.00 -8.93 17.92
N HIS A 5 10.45 -9.28 16.72
CA HIS A 5 11.87 -9.53 16.43
C HIS A 5 12.39 -8.46 15.48
N CYS A 6 13.53 -7.85 15.84
CA CYS A 6 14.27 -7.01 14.91
C CYS A 6 15.00 -7.91 13.91
N LYS A 7 14.91 -7.57 12.63
CA LYS A 7 15.62 -8.24 11.54
C LYS A 7 16.05 -7.21 10.52
N VAL A 8 17.16 -7.48 9.83
CA VAL A 8 17.56 -6.70 8.67
C VAL A 8 16.62 -7.07 7.51
N GLU A 9 15.92 -6.09 6.96
CA GLU A 9 15.09 -6.27 5.77
C GLU A 9 15.94 -6.09 4.52
N VAL A 10 16.31 -7.20 3.89
CA VAL A 10 17.15 -7.20 2.67
C VAL A 10 16.31 -6.91 1.42
N TYR A 11 15.05 -7.36 1.41
CA TYR A 11 14.13 -7.19 0.28
C TYR A 11 12.89 -6.44 0.73
N LEU A 12 12.73 -5.23 0.19
CA LEU A 12 11.51 -4.43 0.32
C LEU A 12 10.37 -5.08 -0.47
N THR A 13 9.15 -4.81 -0.04
CA THR A 13 7.93 -5.24 -0.74
C THR A 13 7.61 -4.25 -1.85
N GLU A 14 7.61 -4.75 -3.08
CA GLU A 14 7.20 -3.97 -4.25
C GLU A 14 5.67 -3.98 -4.37
N LEU A 15 5.07 -2.81 -4.51
CA LEU A 15 3.63 -2.62 -4.74
C LEU A 15 3.40 -1.85 -6.03
N LYS A 16 2.29 -2.16 -6.70
CA LYS A 16 1.83 -1.52 -7.93
C LYS A 16 0.73 -0.54 -7.59
N LEU A 17 0.99 0.74 -7.78
CA LEU A 17 0.09 1.81 -7.39
C LEU A 17 -0.64 2.35 -8.62
N CYS A 18 -1.95 2.56 -8.54
CA CYS A 18 -2.72 3.20 -9.60
C CYS A 18 -3.90 3.98 -9.04
N GLU A 19 -4.37 4.98 -9.78
CA GLU A 19 -5.63 5.65 -9.48
C GLU A 19 -6.82 4.88 -10.06
N ASN A 20 -7.95 4.92 -9.35
CA ASN A 20 -9.19 4.30 -9.81
C ASN A 20 -9.67 4.85 -11.16
N GLY A 21 -9.43 6.14 -11.45
CA GLY A 21 -9.80 6.76 -12.72
C GLY A 21 -8.98 6.26 -13.92
N ASN A 22 -7.80 5.69 -13.69
CA ASN A 22 -6.94 5.14 -14.74
C ASN A 22 -6.07 3.99 -14.20
N MET A 23 -6.67 2.81 -14.10
CA MET A 23 -5.99 1.59 -13.63
C MET A 23 -4.85 1.10 -14.54
N ASN A 24 -4.74 1.62 -15.77
CA ASN A 24 -3.64 1.29 -16.67
C ASN A 24 -2.37 2.08 -16.36
N ASN A 25 -2.50 3.22 -15.67
CA ASN A 25 -1.36 4.03 -15.24
C ASN A 25 -0.79 3.48 -13.92
N VAL A 26 -0.08 2.36 -14.02
CA VAL A 26 0.52 1.68 -12.87
C VAL A 26 1.93 2.20 -12.62
N VAL A 27 2.19 2.62 -11.39
CA VAL A 27 3.51 3.05 -10.91
C VAL A 27 4.00 2.09 -9.84
N THR A 28 5.19 1.55 -10.02
CA THR A 28 5.78 0.62 -9.06
C THR A 28 6.60 1.35 -7.99
N ARG A 29 6.42 0.99 -6.72
CA ARG A 29 7.19 1.48 -5.57
C ARG A 29 7.56 0.35 -4.62
N ARG A 30 8.62 0.56 -3.85
CA ARG A 30 9.13 -0.40 -2.86
C ARG A 30 8.96 0.20 -1.48
N PHE A 31 8.40 -0.60 -0.57
CA PHE A 31 8.11 -0.23 0.79
C PHE A 31 8.67 -1.26 1.76
N SER A 32 9.00 -0.84 2.98
CA SER A 32 9.33 -1.74 4.07
C SER A 32 8.09 -2.50 4.51
N LYS A 33 8.24 -3.75 4.95
CA LYS A 33 7.15 -4.48 5.63
C LYS A 33 6.63 -3.75 6.87
N ALA A 34 7.45 -2.86 7.46
CA ALA A 34 7.10 -2.05 8.61
C ALA A 34 6.45 -0.70 8.24
N ASP A 35 6.43 -0.32 6.96
CA ASP A 35 5.71 0.89 6.52
C ASP A 35 4.21 0.71 6.75
N THR A 36 3.55 1.80 7.14
CA THR A 36 2.12 1.82 7.41
C THR A 36 1.31 2.09 6.14
N ILE A 37 0.02 1.76 6.18
CA ILE A 37 -0.92 2.10 5.11
C ILE A 37 -0.96 3.63 4.87
N ASP A 38 -0.88 4.44 5.93
CA ASP A 38 -0.77 5.90 5.81
C ASP A 38 0.46 6.35 5.00
N THR A 39 1.62 5.72 5.20
CA THR A 39 2.83 5.99 4.41
C THR A 39 2.60 5.68 2.93
N ILE A 40 1.93 4.57 2.62
CA ILE A 40 1.60 4.19 1.24
C ILE A 40 0.64 5.23 0.64
N GLU A 41 -0.42 5.61 1.35
CA GLU A 41 -1.40 6.61 0.88
C GLU A 41 -0.72 7.94 0.54
N LYS A 42 0.16 8.43 1.41
CA LYS A 42 0.93 9.67 1.18
C LYS A 42 1.80 9.59 -0.07
N GLU A 43 2.45 8.46 -0.30
CA GLU A 43 3.27 8.27 -1.51
C GLU A 43 2.39 8.18 -2.77
N ILE A 44 1.23 7.51 -2.71
CA ILE A 44 0.25 7.48 -3.81
C ILE A 44 -0.22 8.90 -4.13
N ARG A 45 -0.66 9.66 -3.11
CA ARG A 45 -1.12 11.06 -3.28
C ARG A 45 -0.04 11.91 -3.94
N LYS A 46 1.22 11.76 -3.53
CA LYS A 46 2.36 12.45 -4.13
C LYS A 46 2.59 12.07 -5.59
N ILE A 47 2.53 10.77 -5.92
CA ILE A 47 2.76 10.28 -7.30
C ILE A 47 1.68 10.78 -8.25
N PHE A 48 0.43 10.78 -7.81
CA PHE A 48 -0.72 11.13 -8.63
C PHE A 48 -1.21 12.57 -8.43
N ASN A 49 -0.47 13.38 -7.67
CA ASN A 49 -0.79 14.78 -7.36
C ASN A 49 -2.21 14.96 -6.79
N ILE A 50 -2.63 14.08 -5.87
CA ILE A 50 -3.92 14.17 -5.18
C ILE A 50 -3.77 15.18 -4.03
N PRO A 51 -4.57 16.27 -3.99
CA PRO A 51 -4.52 17.26 -2.93
C PRO A 51 -4.86 16.70 -1.54
N ASP A 52 -4.29 17.28 -0.49
CA ASP A 52 -4.49 16.84 0.90
C ASP A 52 -5.93 17.05 1.39
N GLU A 53 -6.63 18.07 0.87
CA GLU A 53 -8.04 18.33 1.18
C GLU A 53 -9.00 17.30 0.56
N LYS A 54 -8.55 16.47 -0.39
CA LYS A 54 -9.38 15.42 -0.96
C LYS A 54 -9.37 14.18 -0.07
N GLU A 55 -10.57 13.75 0.31
CA GLU A 55 -10.75 12.43 0.90
C GLU A 55 -10.40 11.33 -0.10
N THR A 56 -9.64 10.33 0.34
CA THR A 56 -9.32 9.15 -0.47
C THR A 56 -9.67 7.87 0.28
N ARG A 57 -9.88 6.80 -0.48
CA ARG A 57 -10.04 5.45 0.05
C ARG A 57 -9.04 4.55 -0.67
N LEU A 58 -8.25 3.82 0.10
CA LEU A 58 -7.29 2.88 -0.45
C LEU A 58 -7.90 1.47 -0.53
N TRP A 59 -7.61 0.79 -1.64
CA TRP A 59 -8.13 -0.54 -1.93
C TRP A 59 -6.98 -1.44 -2.35
N ASN A 60 -7.04 -2.68 -1.91
CA ASN A 60 -6.15 -3.74 -2.32
C ASN A 60 -6.91 -4.69 -3.26
N LYS A 61 -6.35 -4.99 -4.43
CA LYS A 61 -6.84 -6.01 -5.33
C LYS A 61 -6.33 -7.40 -4.92
N TYR A 62 -7.13 -8.12 -4.15
CA TYR A 62 -6.78 -9.48 -3.68
C TYR A 62 -6.96 -10.56 -4.79
N MET A 63 -7.99 -10.43 -5.63
CA MET A 63 -8.24 -11.30 -6.80
C MET A 63 -8.64 -10.46 -8.02
N SER A 64 -8.71 -11.07 -9.21
CA SER A 64 -8.94 -10.38 -10.50
C SER A 64 -10.07 -9.35 -10.49
N ASN A 65 -11.11 -9.52 -9.65
CA ASN A 65 -12.25 -8.61 -9.54
C ASN A 65 -12.67 -8.28 -8.09
N THR A 66 -11.86 -8.59 -7.07
CA THR A 66 -12.24 -8.36 -5.66
C THR A 66 -11.30 -7.35 -5.04
N PHE A 67 -11.88 -6.26 -4.53
CA PHE A 67 -11.17 -5.19 -3.85
C PHE A 67 -11.52 -5.21 -2.36
N GLU A 68 -10.50 -5.22 -1.53
CA GLU A 68 -10.62 -5.14 -0.09
C GLU A 68 -10.17 -3.75 0.38
N PRO A 69 -10.94 -3.07 1.24
CA PRO A 69 -10.59 -1.74 1.71
C PRO A 69 -9.41 -1.79 2.69
N LEU A 70 -8.43 -0.93 2.49
CA LEU A 70 -7.33 -0.68 3.43
C LEU A 70 -7.71 0.49 4.34
N ASN A 71 -8.56 0.23 5.34
CA ASN A 71 -9.17 1.24 6.20
C ASN A 71 -8.45 1.49 7.53
N LYS A 72 -7.35 0.78 7.79
CA LYS A 72 -6.54 0.92 9.01
C LYS A 72 -5.22 1.61 8.66
N PRO A 73 -5.13 2.95 8.78
CA PRO A 73 -3.93 3.69 8.40
C PRO A 73 -2.69 3.28 9.21
N ASP A 74 -2.89 2.86 10.46
CA ASP A 74 -1.81 2.43 11.36
C ASP A 74 -1.33 0.99 11.12
N SER A 75 -2.05 0.21 10.32
CA SER A 75 -1.62 -1.15 9.99
C SER A 75 -0.37 -1.10 9.11
N THR A 76 0.59 -1.97 9.39
CA THR A 76 1.76 -2.13 8.52
C THR A 76 1.42 -2.93 7.28
N ILE A 77 2.26 -2.88 6.25
CA ILE A 77 2.19 -3.75 5.07
C ILE A 77 2.12 -5.23 5.48
N GLN A 78 2.91 -5.61 6.49
CA GLN A 78 2.88 -6.97 7.04
C GLN A 78 1.56 -7.30 7.74
N ASP A 79 1.00 -6.38 8.53
CA ASP A 79 -0.28 -6.59 9.23
C ASP A 79 -1.48 -6.63 8.27
N ALA A 80 -1.41 -5.86 7.19
CA ALA A 80 -2.43 -5.80 6.14
C ALA A 80 -2.37 -6.99 5.16
N GLY A 81 -1.34 -7.84 5.25
CA GLY A 81 -1.18 -9.01 4.39
C GLY A 81 -0.94 -8.66 2.92
N LEU A 82 -0.23 -7.56 2.65
CA LEU A 82 0.14 -7.18 1.28
C LEU A 82 1.41 -7.91 0.83
N TYR A 83 1.41 -8.39 -0.41
CA TYR A 83 2.47 -9.21 -0.99
C TYR A 83 3.15 -8.51 -2.17
N GLN A 84 4.30 -9.08 -2.57
CA GLN A 84 5.08 -8.61 -3.70
C GLN A 84 4.24 -8.54 -4.99
N GLY A 85 4.23 -7.37 -5.62
CA GLY A 85 3.59 -7.12 -6.91
C GLY A 85 2.08 -6.92 -6.87
N GLN A 86 1.50 -6.81 -5.67
CA GLN A 86 0.08 -6.55 -5.45
C GLN A 86 -0.32 -5.14 -5.92
N VAL A 87 -1.57 -5.01 -6.37
CA VAL A 87 -2.16 -3.78 -6.92
C VAL A 87 -3.13 -3.18 -5.92
#